data_AF-A0A3C0UQV8-F1
#
_entry.id   AF-A0A3C0UQV8-F1
#
_cell.length_a   1.000
_cell.length_b   1.000
_cell.length_c   1.000
_cell.angle_alpha   90.00
_cell.angle_beta   90.00
_cell.angle_gamma   90.00
#
_symmetry.space_group_name_H-M   'P 1'
#
loop_
_entity.id
_entity.type
_entity.pdbx_description
1 polymer ?
#
loop_
_entity_poly.entity_id
_entity_poly.type
_entity_poly.pdbx_seq_one_letter_code
_entity_poly.pdbx_strand_id
1 'polypeptide(L)'
;TTNAFKLYKRETMEGLKPFLSPHFNLTVELPLKAIVRGYSYAVVPNSWTNRKYGESKLKIKEMGSRYFFILMYCFIEKTFSRGDYRKKN
;
A
#
# COMPACT_ATOMS: atom_id res chain seq x y z
N THR A 1 13.25 12.24 5.76
CA THR A 1 11.83 12.14 5.36
C THR A 1 11.64 10.80 4.69
N THR A 2 10.65 9.99 5.10
CA THR A 2 10.44 8.67 4.48
C THR A 2 9.73 8.86 3.14
N ASN A 3 10.42 8.56 2.05
CA ASN A 3 9.80 8.51 0.73
C ASN A 3 9.23 7.13 0.46
N ALA A 4 8.00 7.09 -0.03
CA ALA A 4 7.31 5.88 -0.44
C ALA A 4 7.10 5.89 -1.96
N PHE A 5 8.19 5.92 -2.73
CA PHE A 5 8.11 5.83 -4.19
C PHE A 5 7.61 4.44 -4.60
N LYS A 6 6.48 4.41 -5.31
CA LYS A 6 5.88 3.20 -5.87
C LYS A 6 5.32 3.53 -7.25
N LEU A 7 5.55 2.66 -8.20
CA LEU A 7 5.07 2.79 -9.58
C LEU A 7 4.09 1.65 -9.85
N TYR A 8 2.94 2.00 -10.42
CA TYR A 8 1.89 1.04 -10.75
C TYR A 8 1.50 1.19 -12.21
N LYS A 9 1.28 0.08 -12.90
CA LYS A 9 0.64 0.10 -14.22
C LYS A 9 -0.82 0.55 -14.06
N ARG A 10 -1.38 1.16 -15.11
CA ARG A 10 -2.79 1.59 -15.14
C ARG A 10 -3.73 0.44 -14.82
N GLU A 11 -3.54 -0.71 -15.47
CA GLU A 11 -4.35 -1.92 -15.25
C GLU A 11 -4.28 -2.42 -13.80
N THR A 12 -3.11 -2.34 -13.18
CA THR A 12 -2.96 -2.66 -11.75
C THR A 12 -3.81 -1.71 -10.92
N MET A 13 -3.73 -0.39 -11.15
CA MET A 13 -4.54 0.57 -10.40
C MET A 13 -6.04 0.31 -10.52
N GLU A 14 -6.53 -0.06 -11.69
CA GLU A 14 -7.94 -0.42 -11.88
C GLU A 14 -8.30 -1.72 -11.15
N GLY A 15 -7.48 -2.76 -11.25
CA GLY A 15 -7.74 -4.04 -10.58
C GLY A 15 -7.51 -4.05 -9.07
N LEU A 16 -6.93 -3.00 -8.50
CA LEU A 16 -6.81 -2.81 -7.04
C LEU A 16 -8.04 -2.14 -6.42
N LYS A 17 -8.95 -1.55 -7.23
CA LYS A 17 -10.20 -0.98 -6.73
C LYS A 17 -11.11 -2.06 -6.11
N PRO A 18 -12.02 -1.68 -5.20
CA PRO A 18 -12.19 -0.34 -4.60
C PRO A 18 -11.07 -0.02 -3.60
N PHE A 19 -10.77 1.27 -3.39
CA PHE A 19 -9.83 1.73 -2.36
C PHE A 19 -10.56 2.08 -1.08
N LEU A 20 -10.04 1.62 0.06
CA LEU A 20 -10.63 1.82 1.38
C LEU A 20 -9.90 2.90 2.18
N SER A 21 -8.63 3.12 1.86
CA SER A 21 -7.74 4.03 2.59
C SER A 21 -7.98 5.50 2.26
N PRO A 22 -8.30 6.34 3.25
CA PRO A 22 -8.16 7.78 3.10
C PRO A 22 -6.69 8.21 3.27
N HIS A 23 -6.30 9.26 2.57
CA HIS A 23 -5.01 9.94 2.70
C HIS A 23 -3.79 8.99 2.57
N PHE A 24 -2.87 9.04 3.54
CA PHE A 24 -1.57 8.36 3.48
C PHE A 24 -1.66 6.84 3.59
N ASN A 25 -2.78 6.29 4.09
CA ASN A 25 -2.98 4.85 4.22
C ASN A 25 -2.94 4.12 2.87
N LEU A 26 -3.19 4.83 1.77
CA LEU A 26 -3.09 4.33 0.40
C LEU A 26 -1.69 3.76 0.11
N THR A 27 -0.66 4.33 0.74
CA THR A 27 0.74 3.86 0.61
C THR A 27 0.97 2.47 1.20
N VAL A 28 0.07 1.99 2.06
CA VAL A 28 0.06 0.66 2.67
C VAL A 28 -0.92 -0.26 1.94
N GLU A 29 -2.12 0.23 1.63
CA GLU A 29 -3.16 -0.58 0.98
C GLU A 29 -2.76 -1.04 -0.43
N LEU A 30 -2.31 -0.13 -1.30
CA LEU A 30 -2.02 -0.46 -2.69
C LEU A 30 -0.98 -1.59 -2.85
N PRO A 31 0.20 -1.54 -2.20
CA PRO A 31 1.17 -2.62 -2.34
C PRO A 31 0.67 -3.93 -1.73
N LEU A 32 -0.06 -3.89 -0.60
CA LEU A 32 -0.58 -5.10 0.01
C LEU A 32 -1.65 -5.77 -0.86
N LYS A 33 -2.60 -5.00 -1.41
CA LYS A 33 -3.57 -5.53 -2.37
C LYS A 33 -2.90 -6.07 -3.61
N ALA A 34 -1.86 -5.41 -4.14
CA ALA A 34 -1.12 -5.90 -5.30
C ALA A 34 -0.51 -7.28 -5.02
N ILE A 35 0.09 -7.48 -3.84
CA ILE A 35 0.65 -8.76 -3.43
C ILE A 35 -0.46 -9.80 -3.22
N VAL A 36 -1.51 -9.47 -2.46
CA VAL A 36 -2.62 -10.38 -2.13
C VAL A 36 -3.37 -10.85 -3.39
N ARG A 37 -3.59 -9.96 -4.36
CA ARG A 37 -4.30 -10.26 -5.61
C ARG A 37 -3.41 -10.89 -6.68
N GLY A 38 -2.12 -11.08 -6.42
CA GLY A 38 -1.20 -11.80 -7.29
C GLY A 38 -0.63 -10.99 -8.46
N TYR A 39 -0.49 -9.67 -8.31
CA TYR A 39 0.24 -8.86 -9.28
C TYR A 39 1.75 -9.07 -9.14
N SER A 40 2.47 -9.03 -10.26
CA SER A 40 3.93 -9.01 -10.24
C SER A 40 4.45 -7.65 -9.77
N TYR A 41 5.54 -7.67 -9.03
CA TYR A 41 6.23 -6.48 -8.56
C TYR A 41 7.74 -6.73 -8.55
N ALA A 42 8.50 -5.64 -8.62
CA ALA A 42 9.95 -5.66 -8.51
C ALA A 42 10.40 -4.56 -7.55
N VAL A 43 11.46 -4.83 -6.78
CA VAL A 43 12.10 -3.84 -5.91
C VAL A 43 13.35 -3.34 -6.64
N VAL A 44 13.41 -2.03 -6.89
CA VAL A 44 14.52 -1.39 -7.63
C VAL A 44 15.28 -0.48 -6.67
N PRO A 45 16.62 -0.54 -6.63
CA PRO A 45 17.41 0.36 -5.79
C PRO A 45 17.21 1.82 -6.23
N ASN A 46 17.14 2.73 -5.26
CA ASN A 46 17.04 4.16 -5.52
C ASN A 46 17.86 4.94 -4.49
N SER A 47 18.47 6.05 -4.91
CA SER A 47 19.21 6.98 -4.04
C SER A 47 18.40 8.24 -3.80
N TRP A 48 18.32 8.70 -2.55
CA TRP A 48 17.64 9.95 -2.20
C TRP A 48 18.44 10.77 -1.20
N THR A 49 18.57 12.07 -1.47
CA THR A 49 19.22 13.02 -0.56
C THR A 49 18.17 13.63 0.37
N ASN A 50 18.25 13.30 1.66
CA ASN A 50 17.35 13.89 2.66
C ASN A 50 17.63 15.38 2.89
N ARG A 51 16.56 16.14 3.18
CA ARG A 51 16.67 17.50 3.72
C ARG A 51 17.34 17.47 5.10
N LYS A 52 18.27 18.41 5.36
CA LYS A 52 19.02 18.52 6.63
C LYS A 52 18.23 19.16 7.78
N TYR A 53 17.10 19.83 7.50
CA TYR A 53 16.30 20.58 8.48
C TYR A 53 14.81 20.22 8.42
N GLY A 54 14.17 20.19 9.60
CA GLY A 54 12.73 19.99 9.78
C GLY A 54 12.37 18.77 10.65
N GLU A 55 11.51 18.97 11.65
CA GLU A 55 10.99 17.90 12.50
C GLU A 55 10.07 16.94 11.72
N SER A 56 10.10 15.67 12.11
CA SER A 56 9.22 14.64 11.56
C SER A 56 7.79 14.88 12.04
N LYS A 57 6.87 15.16 11.11
CA LYS A 57 5.43 15.27 11.40
C LYS A 57 4.73 13.90 11.52
N LEU A 58 5.50 12.80 11.66
CA LEU A 58 4.97 11.44 11.69
C LEU A 58 4.31 11.14 13.05
N LYS A 59 3.03 11.50 13.21
CA LYS A 59 2.24 11.17 14.39
C LYS A 59 1.75 9.72 14.34
N ILE A 60 2.63 8.77 14.68
CA ILE A 60 2.33 7.32 14.70
C ILE A 60 1.09 7.01 15.56
N LYS A 61 0.91 7.69 16.70
CA LYS A 61 -0.17 7.40 17.65
C LYS A 61 -1.56 7.73 17.11
N GLU A 62 -1.70 8.73 16.23
CA GLU A 62 -2.98 9.08 15.57
C GLU A 62 -3.24 8.26 14.30
N MET A 63 -2.17 7.82 13.61
CA MET A 63 -2.29 7.09 12.34
C MET A 63 -2.30 5.56 12.50
N GLY A 64 -1.83 5.04 13.64
CA GLY A 64 -1.60 3.62 13.88
C GLY A 64 -2.87 2.76 13.76
N SER A 65 -3.99 3.21 14.33
CA SER A 65 -5.27 2.50 14.24
C SER A 65 -5.77 2.38 12.79
N ARG A 66 -5.54 3.42 11.98
CA ARG A 66 -5.95 3.42 10.57
C ARG A 66 -5.07 2.51 9.72
N TYR A 67 -3.76 2.48 9.98
CA TYR A 67 -2.89 1.48 9.33
C TYR A 67 -3.28 0.06 9.74
N PHE A 68 -3.49 -0.18 11.04
CA PHE A 68 -3.89 -1.48 11.55
C PHE A 68 -5.19 -1.98 10.90
N PHE A 69 -6.18 -1.11 10.75
CA PHE A 69 -7.41 -1.42 10.04
C PHE A 69 -7.16 -1.91 8.60
N ILE A 70 -6.32 -1.21 7.84
CA ILE A 70 -5.96 -1.60 6.46
C ILE A 70 -5.19 -2.92 6.42
N LEU A 71 -4.28 -3.15 7.38
CA LEU A 71 -3.56 -4.42 7.50
C LEU A 71 -4.53 -5.58 7.73
N MET A 72 -5.47 -5.42 8.67
CA MET A 72 -6.48 -6.43 8.97
C MET A 72 -7.40 -6.67 7.78
N TYR A 73 -7.84 -5.61 7.09
CA TYR A 73 -8.64 -5.75 5.88
C TYR A 73 -7.91 -6.57 4.80
N CYS A 74 -6.65 -6.24 4.48
CA CYS A 74 -5.88 -6.98 3.47
C CYS A 74 -5.60 -8.43 3.91
N PHE A 75 -5.41 -8.66 5.21
CA PHE A 75 -5.23 -10.01 5.75
C PHE A 75 -6.49 -10.87 5.64
N ILE A 76 -7.66 -10.29 5.94
CA ILE A 76 -8.96 -10.94 5.76
C ILE A 76 -9.20 -11.22 4.27
N GLU A 77 -8.97 -10.25 3.38
CA GLU A 77 -9.05 -10.44 1.92
C GLU A 77 -8.19 -11.63 1.48
N LYS A 78 -6.93 -11.68 1.92
CA LYS A 78 -6.01 -12.79 1.60
C LYS A 78 -6.54 -14.15 2.05
N THR A 79 -7.15 -14.22 3.23
CA THR A 79 -7.50 -15.49 3.88
C THR A 79 -8.87 -15.99 3.43
N PHE A 80 -9.83 -15.10 3.25
CA PHE A 80 -11.24 -15.45 3.09
C PHE A 80 -11.81 -15.13 1.69
N SER A 81 -11.16 -14.31 0.87
CA SER A 81 -11.71 -13.97 -0.46
C SER A 81 -11.72 -15.11 -1.47
N ARG A 82 -11.17 -16.29 -1.14
CA ARG A 82 -11.12 -17.50 -2.01
C ARG A 82 -10.65 -17.25 -3.45
N GLY A 83 -9.97 -16.13 -3.71
CA GLY A 83 -9.49 -15.76 -5.03
C GLY A 83 -10.39 -14.82 -5.83
N ASP A 84 -11.52 -14.33 -5.28
CA ASP A 84 -12.47 -13.45 -5.97
C ASP A 84 -11.82 -12.19 -6.56
N TYR A 85 -10.80 -11.67 -5.86
CA TYR A 85 -10.06 -10.46 -6.27
C TYR A 85 -8.73 -10.76 -6.97
N ARG A 86 -8.37 -12.02 -7.21
CA ARG A 86 -7.11 -12.33 -7.90
C ARG A 86 -7.17 -11.85 -9.34
N LYS A 87 -6.03 -11.38 -9.85
CA LYS A 87 -5.87 -11.04 -11.26
C LYS A 87 -6.24 -12.26 -12.11
N LYS A 88 -7.22 -12.12 -13.00
CA LYS A 88 -7.52 -13.11 -14.03
C LYS A 88 -6.42 -13.04 -15.10
N ASN A 89 -5.90 -14.21 -15.48
CA ASN A 89 -4.91 -14.34 -16.55
C ASN A 89 -5.55 -14.10 -17.91
#